data_AF-A0A6C0BHM3-F1
#
_entry.id   AF-A0A6C0BHM3-F1
#
_cell.length_a   1.000
_cell.length_b   1.000
_cell.length_c   1.000
_cell.angle_alpha   90.00
_cell.angle_beta   90.00
_cell.angle_gamma   90.00
#
_symmetry.space_group_name_H-M   'P 1'
#
loop_
_entity.id
_entity.type
_entity.pdbx_description
1 polymer ?
#
loop_
_entity_poly.entity_id
_entity_poly.type
_entity_poly.pdbx_seq_one_letter_code
_entity_poly.pdbx_strand_id
1 'polypeptide(L)'
;MFIIPFIHRTKQLSNMTIHIFQILTIGGTTVWKENPTASLETDILHPNGIYLDQPLIKRKNVMLCSVDPKKTDMNDFYQWNELPKESDTFCWRTFYTFGDKIPNDTNYHNWLPVPSQERIEPYLCEEIFDMIMKA
;
A
#
# COMPACT_ATOMS: atom_id res chain seq x y z
N MET A 1 3.65 13.64 8.77
CA MET A 1 2.51 12.77 8.42
C MET A 1 3.02 11.68 7.50
N PHE A 2 2.57 10.45 7.65
CA PHE A 2 2.88 9.37 6.71
C PHE A 2 1.79 9.28 5.67
N ILE A 3 2.18 9.07 4.42
CA ILE A 3 1.30 8.97 3.25
C ILE A 3 1.54 7.58 2.67
N ILE A 4 0.47 6.83 2.46
CA ILE A 4 0.52 5.49 1.87
C ILE A 4 -0.39 5.50 0.64
N PRO A 5 0.16 5.82 -0.55
CA PRO A 5 -0.51 5.55 -1.81
C PRO A 5 -0.54 4.06 -2.06
N PHE A 6 -1.74 3.52 -2.29
CA PHE A 6 -1.92 2.09 -2.48
C PHE A 6 -2.96 1.78 -3.55
N ILE A 7 -2.81 0.61 -4.14
CA ILE A 7 -3.85 -0.07 -4.92
C ILE A 7 -4.10 -1.40 -4.23
N HIS A 8 -5.36 -1.68 -3.91
CA HIS A 8 -5.78 -2.97 -3.39
C HIS A 8 -6.74 -3.62 -4.37
N ARG A 9 -6.46 -4.87 -4.74
CA ARG A 9 -7.33 -5.68 -5.59
C ARG A 9 -7.46 -7.07 -5.01
N THR A 10 -8.60 -7.69 -5.25
CA THR A 10 -8.85 -9.08 -4.90
C THR A 10 -9.04 -9.90 -6.16
N LYS A 11 -8.56 -11.14 -6.12
CA LYS A 11 -8.78 -12.13 -7.18
C LYS A 11 -9.24 -13.44 -6.55
N GLN A 12 -10.39 -13.94 -6.98
CA GLN A 12 -10.85 -15.27 -6.58
C GLN A 12 -10.20 -16.34 -7.46
N LEU A 13 -9.55 -17.32 -6.85
CA LEU A 13 -9.09 -18.54 -7.51
C LEU A 13 -9.69 -19.76 -6.81
N SER A 14 -10.64 -20.43 -7.45
CA SER A 14 -11.35 -21.59 -6.90
C SER A 14 -11.91 -21.32 -5.49
N ASN A 15 -11.27 -21.85 -4.46
CA ASN A 15 -11.64 -21.74 -3.04
C ASN A 15 -10.75 -20.77 -2.24
N MET A 16 -10.00 -19.89 -2.90
CA MET A 16 -9.05 -18.99 -2.27
C MET A 16 -9.16 -17.58 -2.81
N THR A 17 -9.15 -16.62 -1.89
CA THR A 17 -9.09 -15.19 -2.20
C THR A 17 -7.62 -14.76 -2.20
N ILE A 18 -7.16 -14.13 -3.28
CA ILE A 18 -5.83 -13.51 -3.32
C ILE A 18 -6.02 -12.01 -3.17
N HIS A 19 -5.40 -11.43 -2.16
CA HIS A 19 -5.26 -9.98 -2.05
C HIS A 19 -3.94 -9.55 -2.66
N ILE A 20 -4.01 -8.54 -3.51
CA ILE A 20 -2.87 -7.93 -4.17
C ILE A 20 -2.79 -6.50 -3.66
N PHE A 21 -1.70 -6.18 -2.97
CA PHE A 21 -1.41 -4.84 -2.47
C PHE A 21 -0.26 -4.27 -3.27
N GLN A 22 -0.48 -3.15 -3.96
CA GLN A 22 0.61 -2.38 -4.57
C GLN A 22 0.74 -1.11 -3.74
N ILE A 23 1.92 -0.90 -3.17
CA ILE A 23 2.17 0.23 -2.26
C ILE A 23 3.30 1.07 -2.84
N LEU A 24 3.08 2.38 -2.93
CA LEU A 24 4.12 3.31 -3.32
C LEU A 24 5.03 3.55 -2.10
N THR A 25 6.31 3.24 -2.28
CA THR A 25 7.34 3.32 -1.24
C THR A 25 8.51 4.16 -1.74
N ILE A 26 9.32 4.65 -0.80
CA ILE A 26 10.62 5.25 -1.09
C ILE A 26 11.67 4.15 -0.94
N GLY A 27 12.42 3.88 -2.01
CA GLY A 27 13.48 2.87 -2.03
C GLY A 27 13.01 1.45 -1.71
N GLY A 28 11.71 1.14 -1.85
CA GLY A 28 11.12 -0.17 -1.59
C GLY A 28 10.88 -0.51 -0.12
N THR A 29 11.44 0.28 0.79
CA THR A 29 11.55 -0.10 2.20
C THR A 29 10.87 0.88 3.14
N THR A 30 10.48 2.07 2.69
CA THR A 30 10.02 3.14 3.59
C THR A 30 8.73 3.77 3.06
N VAL A 31 7.81 4.11 3.96
CA VAL A 31 6.61 4.87 3.59
C VAL A 31 6.96 6.33 3.29
N TRP A 32 6.18 6.97 2.44
CA TRP A 32 6.35 8.38 2.16
C TRP A 32 6.00 9.22 3.40
N LYS A 33 6.89 10.15 3.76
CA LYS A 33 6.72 11.07 4.89
C LYS A 33 6.78 12.50 4.41
N GLU A 34 5.76 13.28 4.76
CA GLU A 34 5.68 14.71 4.48
C GLU A 34 5.29 15.53 5.71
N ASN A 35 5.56 16.83 5.66
CA ASN A 35 4.98 17.76 6.62
C ASN A 35 3.47 17.88 6.40
N PRO A 36 2.67 18.10 7.45
CA PRO A 36 1.24 18.37 7.28
C PRO A 36 1.02 19.58 6.37
N THR A 37 0.18 19.43 5.35
CA THR A 37 -0.22 20.52 4.44
C THR A 37 -1.72 20.81 4.58
N ALA A 38 -2.17 21.90 3.97
CA ALA A 38 -3.59 22.27 3.98
C ALA A 38 -4.43 21.30 3.12
N SER A 39 -3.89 20.85 1.99
CA SER A 39 -4.56 19.91 1.08
C SER A 39 -3.57 18.89 0.53
N LEU A 40 -3.62 17.66 1.07
CA LEU A 40 -2.75 16.57 0.62
C LEU A 40 -2.89 16.28 -0.88
N GLU A 41 -4.12 16.32 -1.41
CA GLU A 41 -4.38 16.02 -2.82
C GLU A 41 -3.75 17.07 -3.75
N THR A 42 -4.00 18.35 -3.52
CA THR A 42 -3.54 19.42 -4.42
C THR A 42 -2.08 19.80 -4.21
N ASP A 43 -1.58 19.68 -2.98
CA ASP A 43 -0.25 20.19 -2.63
C ASP A 43 0.83 19.11 -2.80
N ILE A 44 0.45 17.84 -2.74
CA ILE A 44 1.39 16.70 -2.74
C ILE A 44 1.03 15.67 -3.81
N LEU A 45 -0.18 15.11 -3.83
CA LEU A 45 -0.48 13.96 -4.71
C LEU A 45 -0.56 14.34 -6.19
N HIS A 46 -1.42 15.31 -6.56
CA HIS A 46 -1.60 15.73 -7.95
C HIS A 46 -0.31 16.29 -8.58
N PRO A 47 0.52 17.10 -7.89
CA PRO A 47 1.81 17.53 -8.43
C PRO A 47 2.77 16.38 -8.73
N ASN A 48 2.65 15.25 -8.03
CA ASN A 48 3.42 14.03 -8.26
C ASN A 48 2.69 13.04 -9.20
N GLY A 49 1.64 13.47 -9.90
CA GLY A 49 0.90 12.64 -10.87
C GLY A 49 0.05 11.53 -10.24
N ILE A 50 -0.21 11.57 -8.92
CA ILE A 50 -0.98 10.56 -8.20
C ILE A 50 -2.42 11.05 -8.05
N TYR A 51 -3.37 10.29 -8.58
CA TYR A 51 -4.80 10.58 -8.52
C TYR A 51 -5.54 9.51 -7.74
N LEU A 52 -6.58 9.90 -7.02
CA LEU A 52 -7.33 8.99 -6.14
C LEU A 52 -8.64 8.50 -6.77
N ASP A 53 -9.02 7.26 -6.48
CA ASP A 53 -10.34 6.70 -6.84
C ASP A 53 -11.35 6.74 -5.69
N GLN A 54 -10.87 6.94 -4.45
CA GLN A 54 -11.66 7.10 -3.24
C GLN A 54 -11.19 8.32 -2.43
N PRO A 55 -12.05 8.90 -1.57
CA PRO A 55 -11.63 9.95 -0.64
C PRO A 55 -10.49 9.50 0.27
N LEU A 56 -9.65 10.45 0.70
CA LEU A 56 -8.57 10.21 1.65
C LEU A 56 -9.06 9.62 2.98
N ILE A 57 -8.39 8.58 3.47
CA ILE A 57 -8.72 7.94 4.74
C ILE A 57 -7.62 8.21 5.77
N LYS A 58 -7.96 8.97 6.82
CA LYS A 58 -7.04 9.28 7.91
C LYS A 58 -7.09 8.21 9.01
N ARG A 59 -5.94 7.66 9.37
CA ARG A 59 -5.74 6.71 10.48
C ARG A 59 -4.56 7.16 11.33
N LYS A 60 -4.83 7.78 12.49
CA LYS A 60 -3.80 8.36 13.38
C LYS A 60 -2.90 9.34 12.60
N ASN A 61 -1.62 8.99 12.39
CA ASN A 61 -0.61 9.77 11.67
C ASN A 61 -0.40 9.29 10.22
N VAL A 62 -1.27 8.42 9.71
CA VAL A 62 -1.22 7.83 8.37
C VAL A 62 -2.38 8.34 7.53
N MET A 63 -2.09 8.76 6.30
CA MET A 63 -3.06 9.06 5.26
C MET A 63 -3.03 7.93 4.24
N LEU A 64 -4.10 7.15 4.19
CA LEU A 64 -4.30 6.12 3.18
C LEU A 64 -4.88 6.77 1.93
N CYS A 65 -4.23 6.55 0.80
CA CYS A 65 -4.53 7.20 -0.47
C CYS A 65 -4.81 6.09 -1.50
N SER A 66 -6.08 5.73 -1.72
CA SER A 66 -6.46 4.73 -2.71
C SER A 66 -6.28 5.32 -4.11
N VAL A 67 -5.32 4.81 -4.86
CA VAL A 67 -4.88 5.37 -6.14
C VAL A 67 -5.73 4.84 -7.29
N ASP A 68 -6.16 5.75 -8.18
CA ASP A 68 -6.77 5.42 -9.46
C ASP A 68 -5.69 5.05 -10.48
N PRO A 69 -5.53 3.75 -10.83
CA PRO A 69 -4.51 3.30 -11.79
C PRO A 69 -4.85 3.63 -13.24
N LYS A 70 -6.05 4.15 -13.54
CA LYS A 70 -6.44 4.58 -14.89
C LYS A 70 -6.07 6.04 -15.14
N LYS A 71 -5.96 6.84 -14.08
CA LYS A 71 -5.56 8.26 -14.15
C LYS A 71 -4.10 8.48 -13.79
N THR A 72 -3.58 7.67 -12.86
CA THR A 72 -2.17 7.70 -12.47
C THR A 72 -1.37 6.89 -13.48
N ASP A 73 -0.36 7.51 -14.12
CA ASP A 73 0.56 6.75 -14.97
C ASP A 73 1.49 5.93 -14.08
N MET A 74 1.19 4.64 -13.99
CA MET A 74 1.96 3.72 -13.16
C MET A 74 3.38 3.50 -13.70
N ASN A 75 3.65 3.83 -14.97
CA ASN A 75 4.97 3.66 -15.60
C ASN A 75 5.94 4.80 -15.25
N ASP A 76 5.42 5.94 -14.79
CA ASP A 76 6.24 7.06 -14.28
C ASP A 76 6.99 6.69 -12.99
N PHE A 77 6.62 5.56 -12.37
CA PHE A 77 7.21 5.05 -11.15
C PHE A 77 7.93 3.73 -11.40
N TYR A 78 9.07 3.55 -10.71
CA TYR A 78 9.79 2.29 -10.79
C TYR A 78 8.96 1.15 -10.21
N GLN A 79 8.89 0.02 -10.92
CA GLN A 79 8.43 -1.22 -10.31
C GLN A 79 9.58 -1.80 -9.49
N TRP A 80 9.29 -2.21 -8.26
CA TRP A 80 10.30 -2.82 -7.41
C TRP A 80 10.79 -4.15 -8.00
N ASN A 81 11.95 -4.09 -8.66
CA ASN A 81 12.77 -5.25 -9.03
C ASN A 81 14.12 -5.16 -8.30
N GLU A 82 14.08 -4.92 -6.99
CA GLU A 82 15.26 -4.77 -6.12
C GLU A 82 16.06 -3.48 -6.37
N LEU A 83 15.45 -2.31 -6.11
CA LEU A 83 16.23 -1.07 -6.08
C LEU A 83 17.26 -1.16 -4.93
N PRO A 84 18.45 -0.54 -5.08
CA PRO A 84 19.41 -0.45 -3.99
C PRO A 84 18.74 0.17 -2.76
N LYS A 85 19.04 -0.37 -1.57
CA LYS A 85 18.50 0.08 -0.28
C LYS A 85 18.72 1.59 0.00
N GLU A 86 19.65 2.22 -0.72
CA GLU A 86 20.03 3.63 -0.58
C GLU A 86 19.36 4.57 -1.59
N SER A 87 18.40 4.09 -2.39
CA SER A 87 17.72 4.93 -3.38
C SER A 87 16.51 5.66 -2.78
N ASP A 88 16.54 6.99 -2.76
CA ASP A 88 15.40 7.85 -2.37
C ASP A 88 14.30 7.94 -3.44
N THR A 89 14.18 6.94 -4.30
CA THR A 89 13.27 6.96 -5.45
C THR A 89 11.93 6.32 -5.11
N PHE A 90 10.84 6.92 -5.59
CA PHE A 90 9.51 6.32 -5.50
C PHE A 90 9.39 5.05 -6.35
N CYS A 91 8.89 3.99 -5.74
CA CYS A 91 8.65 2.73 -6.43
C CYS A 91 7.44 1.97 -5.90
N TRP A 92 6.75 1.29 -6.81
CA TRP A 92 5.63 0.41 -6.49
C TRP A 92 6.16 -0.96 -6.08
N ARG A 93 5.90 -1.33 -4.83
CA ARG A 93 6.17 -2.66 -4.32
C ARG A 93 4.86 -3.45 -4.22
N THR A 94 4.86 -4.65 -4.80
CA THR A 94 3.68 -5.50 -4.83
C THR A 94 3.80 -6.62 -3.80
N PHE A 95 2.75 -6.83 -3.03
CA PHE A 95 2.61 -7.89 -2.04
C PHE A 95 1.38 -8.72 -2.34
N TYR A 96 1.46 -10.00 -2.01
CA TYR A 96 0.36 -10.92 -2.17
C TYR A 96 0.07 -11.61 -0.84
N THR A 97 -1.20 -11.68 -0.46
CA THR A 97 -1.67 -12.55 0.62
C THR A 97 -2.75 -13.47 0.10
N PHE A 98 -2.77 -14.71 0.59
CA PHE A 98 -3.57 -15.79 0.04
C PHE A 98 -4.49 -16.32 1.14
N GLY A 99 -5.80 -16.17 0.96
CA GLY A 99 -6.83 -16.53 1.91
C GLY A 99 -7.46 -15.33 2.60
N ASP A 100 -8.64 -15.54 3.17
CA ASP A 100 -9.37 -14.53 3.93
C ASP A 100 -9.20 -14.73 5.44
N LYS A 101 -9.13 -13.62 6.17
CA LYS A 101 -9.24 -13.61 7.64
C LYS A 101 -10.73 -13.69 7.97
N ILE A 102 -11.25 -14.90 8.15
CA ILE A 102 -12.65 -15.11 8.55
C ILE A 102 -12.81 -14.66 10.02
N PRO A 103 -13.67 -13.66 10.32
CA PRO A 103 -13.92 -13.27 11.70
C PRO A 103 -14.49 -14.46 12.48
N ASN A 104 -13.86 -14.81 13.60
CA ASN A 104 -14.22 -15.91 14.52
C ASN A 104 -13.84 -17.34 14.12
N ASP A 105 -13.09 -17.54 13.03
CA ASP A 105 -12.48 -18.86 12.75
C ASP A 105 -11.04 -18.90 13.29
N THR A 106 -10.74 -19.87 14.16
CA THR A 106 -9.37 -20.15 14.60
C THR A 106 -8.56 -20.86 13.51
N ASN A 107 -9.22 -21.43 12.50
CA ASN A 107 -8.59 -21.94 11.28
C ASN A 107 -8.39 -20.80 10.30
N TYR A 108 -7.35 -20.00 10.53
CA TYR A 108 -6.83 -19.11 9.50
C TYR A 108 -6.49 -19.93 8.25
N HIS A 109 -7.29 -19.79 7.18
CA HIS A 109 -6.93 -20.32 5.86
C HIS A 109 -5.98 -19.36 5.13
N ASN A 110 -4.94 -18.87 5.82
CA ASN A 110 -3.92 -18.03 5.20
C ASN A 110 -2.85 -18.94 4.60
N TRP A 111 -2.96 -19.21 3.29
CA TRP A 111 -2.06 -20.09 2.57
C TRP A 111 -0.70 -19.44 2.33
N LEU A 112 -0.66 -18.10 2.38
CA LEU A 112 0.57 -17.31 2.32
C LEU A 112 0.42 -16.08 3.23
N PRO A 113 0.74 -16.22 4.53
CA PRO A 113 0.75 -15.09 5.45
C PRO A 113 1.88 -14.13 5.11
N VAL A 114 1.68 -12.85 5.44
CA VAL A 114 2.75 -11.84 5.42
C VAL A 114 3.85 -12.29 6.37
N PRO A 115 5.13 -12.28 5.98
CA PRO A 115 6.20 -12.57 6.91
C PRO A 115 6.14 -11.58 8.09
N SER A 116 6.14 -12.10 9.33
CA SER A 116 5.89 -11.31 10.55
C SER A 116 6.95 -10.23 10.84
N GLN A 117 8.10 -10.31 10.17
CA GLN A 117 9.21 -9.35 10.30
C GLN A 117 9.35 -8.44 9.07
N GLU A 118 8.53 -8.63 8.03
CA GLU A 118 8.60 -7.81 6.82
C GLU A 118 8.09 -6.40 7.09
N ARG A 119 8.85 -5.40 6.65
CA ARG A 119 8.63 -3.99 6.99
C ARG A 119 8.59 -3.09 5.77
N ILE A 120 7.71 -2.11 5.85
CA ILE A 120 7.83 -0.85 5.11
C ILE A 120 7.91 0.21 6.21
N GLU A 121 9.14 0.59 6.53
CA GLU A 121 9.49 1.45 7.66
C GLU A 121 8.59 2.69 7.72
N PRO A 122 8.05 3.05 8.90
CA PRO A 122 8.32 2.44 10.20
C PRO A 122 7.41 1.25 10.57
N TYR A 123 6.50 0.84 9.68
CA TYR A 123 5.42 -0.10 9.98
C TYR A 123 5.75 -1.54 9.56
N LEU A 124 5.16 -2.50 10.25
CA LEU A 124 5.09 -3.87 9.77
C LEU A 124 4.14 -3.93 8.57
N CYS A 125 4.45 -4.79 7.59
CA CYS A 125 3.57 -4.98 6.44
C CYS A 125 2.17 -5.45 6.87
N GLU A 126 2.08 -6.30 7.91
CA GLU A 126 0.81 -6.72 8.49
C GLU A 126 -0.04 -5.52 8.96
N GLU A 127 0.57 -4.54 9.63
CA GLU A 127 -0.14 -3.33 10.08
C GLU A 127 -0.67 -2.51 8.90
N ILE A 128 0.12 -2.38 7.84
CA ILE A 128 -0.30 -1.66 6.62
C ILE A 128 -1.45 -2.38 5.94
N PHE A 129 -1.38 -3.71 5.78
CA PHE A 129 -2.44 -4.46 5.10
C PHE A 129 -3.71 -4.46 5.93
N ASP A 130 -3.62 -4.57 7.26
CA ASP A 130 -4.76 -4.44 8.16
C ASP A 130 -5.40 -3.04 8.08
N MET A 131 -4.60 -1.98 7.89
CA MET A 131 -5.11 -0.62 7.65
C MET A 131 -5.83 -0.52 6.30
N ILE A 132 -5.28 -1.10 5.24
CA ILE A 132 -5.85 -1.08 3.88
C ILE A 132 -7.14 -1.91 3.80
N MET A 133 -7.19 -3.09 4.39
CA MET A 133 -8.39 -3.94 4.36
C MET A 133 -9.57 -3.36 5.16
N LYS A 134 -9.32 -2.36 6.02
CA LYS A 134 -10.32 -1.65 6.84
C LYS A 134 -10.54 -0.20 6.35
N ALA A 135 -10.00 0.14 5.18
CA ALA A 135 -10.21 1.41 4.50
C ALA A 135 -11.55 1.37 3.75
#